data_AF-A0ABD3RZ24-F1
#
_entry.id   AF-A0ABD3RZ24-F1
#
_cell.length_a   1.000
_cell.length_b   1.000
_cell.length_c   1.000
_cell.angle_alpha   90.00
_cell.angle_beta   90.00
_cell.angle_gamma   90.00
#
_symmetry.space_group_name_H-M   'P 1'
#
loop_
_entity.id
_entity.type
_entity.pdbx_description
1 polymer ?
#
loop_
_entity_poly.entity_id
_entity_poly.type
_entity_poly.pdbx_seq_one_letter_code
_entity_poly.pdbx_strand_id
1 'polypeptide(L)'
;MNNQDFLAALLVTVGCFCLSYAVALAEDLLDDTFHHAAPQLTRAKSNVDGNPFGRLLQRHQRRIKKKDEKTQVEENRDAEMSAANEHDARQLGTDDDETNTNLSFEFNSFSCVSVIAVDAFRFLSSNSSKYTESSFNFYPDSDAVVTFEFSSQDDNDEGFLCELPSGAVTPIRGTYEQITEMRTMLNSGTLISAISNIEVEMEVPITEASAEGIATSSSVDDIVVTLPSGGIKLIDNIGDVGTRRRLGRFEGNKRVLLVRVTDVDGRSVPEDARTISDKFFGTYGDTVTVKSGFADCSFGKMQLTYDYGTSTYDSKLSAPGVLDVTIGLALTTSSQTAILQAAANAAMQKMEVGLPGPFAHVIFVLEDCYTSDDACNFAAYGYVNHWVLVTIGDNWKYPAVIMHELGHNLNFGHSGGLDGGSYTDHTCLMGNPLFSDDVGRMCFNPVKNFQIAKGNGGWYTDGTDIAYFNSGTAGGTSWLGNIIGVADYNNNPSNYPIILKLETGGGSDYFVSFNRDTGINADVQQAHDQVTVYQVSNGDGVSYSKSMLKAALSSGRSATIENWRRSGKDLTIKVHSINTSSSPGYANVQISFG
;
A
#
# COMPACT_ATOMS: atom_id res chain seq x y z
N MET A 1 6.23 60.77 32.24
CA MET A 1 7.33 61.76 32.24
C MET A 1 8.61 61.01 31.88
N ASN A 2 9.34 61.28 30.81
CA ASN A 2 9.20 62.27 29.75
C ASN A 2 9.75 61.68 28.44
N ASN A 3 9.04 62.01 27.34
CA ASN A 3 9.49 61.95 25.97
C ASN A 3 10.83 62.65 25.80
N GLN A 4 11.83 61.99 25.21
CA GLN A 4 12.75 62.53 24.19
C GLN A 4 13.71 61.48 23.57
N ASP A 5 13.72 60.21 24.01
CA ASP A 5 14.66 59.20 23.46
C ASP A 5 14.06 58.17 22.47
N PHE A 6 12.84 58.38 21.93
CA PHE A 6 12.18 57.40 21.06
C PHE A 6 12.17 57.74 19.55
N LEU A 7 12.91 58.77 19.11
CA LEU A 7 12.85 59.28 17.73
C LEU A 7 14.14 59.18 16.91
N ALA A 8 15.14 58.40 17.37
CA ALA A 8 16.39 58.16 16.62
C ALA A 8 16.58 56.70 16.16
N ALA A 9 15.61 55.81 16.39
CA ALA A 9 15.69 54.39 15.99
C ALA A 9 14.66 53.96 14.92
N LEU A 10 13.97 54.91 14.28
CA LEU A 10 12.91 54.65 13.29
C LEU A 10 13.24 55.13 11.86
N LEU A 11 14.52 55.22 11.51
CA LEU A 11 14.97 55.71 10.19
C LEU A 11 16.02 54.82 9.49
N VAL A 12 16.16 53.55 9.91
CA VAL A 12 17.04 52.56 9.25
C VAL A 12 16.29 51.30 8.77
N THR A 13 14.95 51.27 8.86
CA THR A 13 14.16 50.05 8.56
C THR A 13 12.92 50.26 7.70
N VAL A 14 12.89 51.27 6.82
CA VAL A 14 11.79 51.46 5.83
C VAL A 14 12.33 51.96 4.47
N GLY A 15 13.46 51.43 4.01
CA GLY A 15 14.12 51.91 2.79
C GLY A 15 14.85 50.83 2.02
N CYS A 16 14.23 49.66 1.82
CA CYS A 16 14.79 48.63 0.93
C CYS A 16 13.74 47.61 0.45
N PHE A 17 12.56 48.06 0.04
CA PHE A 17 11.56 47.22 -0.66
C PHE A 17 10.81 48.06 -1.70
N CYS A 18 11.51 48.42 -2.78
CA CYS A 18 10.95 48.87 -4.05
C CYS A 18 12.10 49.03 -5.05
N LEU A 19 12.57 47.92 -5.64
CA LEU A 19 13.23 47.87 -6.95
C LEU A 19 13.59 46.39 -7.23
N SER A 20 12.71 45.66 -7.91
CA SER A 20 12.97 44.46 -8.76
C SER A 20 11.63 43.82 -9.14
N TYR A 21 10.75 44.60 -9.75
CA TYR A 21 9.53 44.12 -10.41
C TYR A 21 9.36 44.95 -11.69
N ALA A 22 10.22 44.67 -12.69
CA ALA A 22 10.18 45.31 -14.00
C ALA A 22 11.09 44.58 -15.00
N VAL A 23 10.83 43.30 -15.34
CA VAL A 23 11.18 42.71 -16.65
C VAL A 23 10.23 41.54 -16.92
N ALA A 24 9.03 41.84 -17.40
CA ALA A 24 8.15 40.90 -18.11
C ALA A 24 6.98 41.73 -18.63
N LEU A 25 7.09 42.26 -19.85
CA LEU A 25 6.01 42.70 -20.74
C LEU A 25 6.64 43.44 -21.94
N ALA A 26 6.81 42.69 -23.04
CA ALA A 26 7.09 43.05 -24.44
C ALA A 26 7.85 41.81 -24.99
N GLU A 27 7.39 41.06 -25.96
CA GLU A 27 6.82 41.47 -27.24
C GLU A 27 5.74 40.47 -27.68
N ASP A 28 4.62 41.00 -28.15
CA ASP A 28 3.67 40.32 -29.02
C ASP A 28 3.63 41.15 -30.32
N LEU A 29 3.57 40.45 -31.46
CA LEU A 29 3.26 40.86 -32.84
C LEU A 29 4.39 40.94 -33.88
N LEU A 30 4.03 40.34 -35.04
CA LEU A 30 4.63 40.28 -36.38
C LEU A 30 5.51 39.04 -36.62
N ASP A 31 5.30 38.20 -37.64
CA ASP A 31 4.35 38.17 -38.75
C ASP A 31 4.43 36.78 -39.43
N ASP A 32 3.45 36.51 -40.27
CA ASP A 32 3.07 35.30 -40.97
C ASP A 32 4.09 34.64 -41.93
N THR A 33 3.88 33.33 -42.13
CA THR A 33 4.15 32.52 -43.35
C THR A 33 5.60 32.25 -43.80
N PHE A 34 6.02 30.98 -43.88
CA PHE A 34 6.19 30.23 -45.15
C PHE A 34 6.66 28.78 -44.97
N HIS A 35 6.22 27.96 -45.92
CA HIS A 35 6.40 26.51 -46.11
C HIS A 35 7.84 25.97 -46.24
N HIS A 36 7.94 24.66 -45.95
CA HIS A 36 8.80 23.63 -46.55
C HIS A 36 10.25 23.99 -46.95
N ALA A 37 11.21 23.32 -46.30
CA ALA A 37 12.17 22.41 -46.96
C ALA A 37 13.25 21.93 -45.96
N ALA A 38 13.44 20.62 -45.85
CA ALA A 38 14.77 20.07 -45.56
C ALA A 38 15.62 20.20 -46.84
N PRO A 39 16.96 20.38 -46.77
CA PRO A 39 17.81 19.19 -46.64
C PRO A 39 19.20 19.39 -45.96
N GLN A 40 19.70 18.29 -45.39
CA GLN A 40 21.07 17.71 -45.47
C GLN A 40 22.35 18.53 -45.13
N LEU A 41 23.29 17.79 -44.49
CA LEU A 41 24.73 18.04 -44.27
C LEU A 41 25.04 18.95 -43.06
N THR A 42 26.00 18.69 -42.16
CA THR A 42 27.21 17.87 -42.23
C THR A 42 27.76 17.55 -40.84
N ARG A 43 28.44 16.42 -40.77
CA ARG A 43 29.34 15.89 -39.75
C ARG A 43 30.30 16.94 -39.13
N ALA A 44 30.19 17.16 -37.82
CA ALA A 44 31.27 17.71 -36.99
C ALA A 44 31.56 16.73 -35.84
N LYS A 45 32.77 16.14 -35.86
CA LYS A 45 33.35 15.41 -34.74
C LYS A 45 33.89 16.43 -33.73
N SER A 46 33.46 16.36 -32.48
CA SER A 46 34.21 16.92 -31.35
C SER A 46 34.29 15.88 -30.23
N ASN A 47 35.52 15.48 -29.91
CA ASN A 47 35.90 14.71 -28.73
C ASN A 47 35.46 15.45 -27.46
N VAL A 48 34.70 14.79 -26.59
CA VAL A 48 34.67 15.09 -25.15
C VAL A 48 34.63 13.75 -24.41
N ASP A 49 35.81 13.18 -24.18
CA ASP A 49 36.03 12.27 -23.06
C ASP A 49 35.96 13.09 -21.77
N GLY A 50 35.03 12.77 -20.87
CA GLY A 50 35.01 13.35 -19.53
C GLY A 50 33.66 13.60 -18.84
N ASN A 51 32.52 13.12 -19.36
CA ASN A 51 31.21 13.30 -18.70
C ASN A 51 30.57 11.94 -18.28
N PRO A 52 30.30 11.69 -16.98
CA PRO A 52 29.64 10.47 -16.51
C PRO A 52 28.21 10.28 -17.03
N PHE A 53 27.52 11.35 -17.43
CA PHE A 53 26.18 11.26 -18.04
C PHE A 53 26.19 10.67 -19.46
N GLY A 54 27.25 10.88 -20.24
CA GLY A 54 27.35 10.38 -21.62
C GLY A 54 27.50 8.86 -21.71
N ARG A 55 28.16 8.25 -20.71
CA ARG A 55 28.31 6.78 -20.62
C ARG A 55 27.01 6.10 -20.17
N LEU A 56 26.16 6.78 -19.40
CA LEU A 56 24.85 6.29 -19.01
C LEU A 56 23.87 6.26 -20.19
N LEU A 57 23.86 7.33 -21.00
CA LEU A 57 22.99 7.45 -22.17
C LEU A 57 23.32 6.44 -23.27
N GLN A 58 24.62 6.18 -23.54
CA GLN A 58 25.04 5.13 -24.47
C GLN A 58 24.77 3.71 -23.97
N ARG A 59 24.79 3.47 -22.64
CA ARG A 59 24.38 2.17 -22.07
C ARG A 59 22.86 1.97 -22.16
N HIS A 60 22.07 3.03 -22.03
CA HIS A 60 20.62 2.98 -22.14
C HIS A 60 20.16 2.73 -23.60
N GLN A 61 20.77 3.42 -24.57
CA GLN A 61 20.45 3.21 -26.00
C GLN A 61 20.86 1.81 -26.51
N ARG A 62 21.93 1.21 -25.97
CA ARG A 62 22.30 -0.19 -26.28
C ARG A 62 21.36 -1.22 -25.64
N ARG A 63 20.70 -0.89 -24.52
CA ARG A 63 19.70 -1.75 -23.87
C ARG A 63 18.37 -1.75 -24.62
N ILE A 64 17.95 -0.62 -25.18
CA ILE A 64 16.72 -0.52 -25.99
C ILE A 64 16.87 -1.34 -27.27
N LYS A 65 18.00 -1.21 -27.98
CA LYS A 65 18.22 -1.95 -29.23
C LYS A 65 18.30 -3.47 -29.06
N LYS A 66 18.78 -3.96 -27.91
CA LYS A 66 18.79 -5.39 -27.55
C LYS A 66 17.43 -5.92 -27.12
N LYS A 67 16.51 -5.05 -26.71
CA LYS A 67 15.15 -5.43 -26.31
C LYS A 67 14.28 -5.66 -27.55
N ASP A 68 14.38 -4.77 -28.54
CA ASP A 68 13.64 -4.89 -29.81
C ASP A 68 14.06 -6.13 -30.64
N GLU A 69 15.35 -6.49 -30.61
CA GLU A 69 15.85 -7.72 -31.27
C GLU A 69 15.40 -9.01 -30.55
N LYS A 70 15.04 -8.95 -29.26
CA LYS A 70 14.61 -10.13 -28.49
C LYS A 70 13.11 -10.40 -28.65
N THR A 71 12.30 -9.35 -28.75
CA THR A 71 10.85 -9.44 -28.99
C THR A 71 10.52 -10.02 -30.36
N GLN A 72 11.31 -9.70 -31.41
CA GLN A 72 11.13 -10.32 -32.74
C GLN A 72 11.53 -11.81 -32.81
N VAL A 73 12.34 -12.31 -31.88
CA VAL A 73 12.74 -13.73 -31.84
C VAL A 73 11.72 -14.58 -31.09
N GLU A 74 11.04 -14.02 -30.09
CA GLU A 74 9.98 -14.70 -29.34
C GLU A 74 8.67 -14.80 -30.17
N GLU A 75 8.27 -13.75 -30.89
CA GLU A 75 7.08 -13.80 -31.76
C GLU A 75 7.20 -14.81 -32.92
N ASN A 76 8.41 -15.08 -33.40
CA ASN A 76 8.64 -16.10 -34.44
C ASN A 76 8.63 -17.54 -33.89
N ARG A 77 8.93 -17.74 -32.59
CA ARG A 77 8.89 -19.08 -31.96
C ARG A 77 7.47 -19.54 -31.67
N ASP A 78 6.57 -18.62 -31.33
CA ASP A 78 5.18 -18.95 -31.03
C ASP A 78 4.37 -19.27 -32.29
N ALA A 79 4.75 -18.69 -33.44
CA ALA A 79 4.16 -19.01 -34.74
C ALA A 79 4.55 -20.41 -35.28
N GLU A 80 5.78 -20.88 -35.01
CA GLU A 80 6.21 -22.23 -35.44
C GLU A 80 5.62 -23.35 -34.54
N MET A 81 5.39 -23.08 -33.26
CA MET A 81 4.84 -24.06 -32.31
C MET A 81 3.32 -24.30 -32.52
N SER A 82 2.61 -23.32 -33.06
CA SER A 82 1.18 -23.42 -33.43
C SER A 82 0.93 -24.27 -34.68
N ALA A 83 1.89 -24.40 -35.60
CA ALA A 83 1.72 -25.14 -36.85
C ALA A 83 2.04 -26.64 -36.75
N ALA A 84 2.75 -27.06 -35.69
CA ALA A 84 3.19 -28.45 -35.49
C ALA A 84 2.11 -29.35 -34.84
N ASN A 85 1.08 -28.78 -34.20
CA ASN A 85 0.08 -29.54 -33.43
C ASN A 85 -1.14 -30.04 -34.22
N GLU A 86 -1.27 -29.72 -35.51
CA GLU A 86 -2.47 -30.06 -36.29
C GLU A 86 -2.30 -31.21 -37.30
N HIS A 87 -1.12 -31.85 -37.39
CA HIS A 87 -0.84 -32.82 -38.46
C HIS A 87 -0.62 -34.30 -38.07
N ASP A 88 -0.65 -34.66 -36.78
CA ASP A 88 -0.23 -36.02 -36.34
C ASP A 88 -1.31 -36.87 -35.65
N ALA A 89 -2.59 -36.55 -35.88
CA ALA A 89 -3.71 -37.38 -35.43
C ALA A 89 -4.31 -38.21 -36.58
N ARG A 90 -3.52 -39.08 -37.23
CA ARG A 90 -4.01 -40.19 -38.08
C ARG A 90 -2.89 -41.09 -38.63
N GLN A 91 -2.60 -42.22 -37.94
CA GLN A 91 -2.25 -43.56 -38.47
C GLN A 91 -1.66 -44.43 -37.35
N LEU A 92 -2.38 -45.45 -36.87
CA LEU A 92 -2.13 -46.88 -37.12
C LEU A 92 -0.84 -47.47 -36.51
N GLY A 93 -0.99 -48.22 -35.41
CA GLY A 93 -0.69 -49.66 -35.35
C GLY A 93 0.73 -50.15 -35.02
N THR A 94 0.76 -51.06 -34.03
CA THR A 94 1.70 -52.17 -33.73
C THR A 94 3.07 -51.87 -33.10
N ASP A 95 3.26 -52.52 -31.95
CA ASP A 95 4.47 -53.10 -31.33
C ASP A 95 5.82 -52.42 -31.57
N ASP A 96 6.43 -51.88 -30.50
CA ASP A 96 7.71 -52.39 -29.98
C ASP A 96 8.12 -51.72 -28.66
N ASP A 97 8.89 -52.50 -27.92
CA ASP A 97 9.42 -52.38 -26.56
C ASP A 97 10.44 -51.23 -26.43
N GLU A 98 10.10 -50.13 -25.75
CA GLU A 98 11.09 -49.17 -25.24
C GLU A 98 10.75 -48.70 -23.82
N THR A 99 11.69 -48.96 -22.92
CA THR A 99 11.70 -48.59 -21.51
C THR A 99 11.62 -47.07 -21.34
N ASN A 100 10.42 -46.56 -21.16
CA ASN A 100 10.18 -45.19 -20.74
C ASN A 100 10.38 -45.11 -19.21
N THR A 101 11.49 -44.54 -18.75
CA THR A 101 11.65 -44.13 -17.36
C THR A 101 10.69 -42.97 -17.08
N ASN A 102 9.44 -43.31 -16.76
CA ASN A 102 8.48 -42.38 -16.20
C ASN A 102 9.06 -41.87 -14.87
N LEU A 103 9.52 -40.62 -14.85
CA LEU A 103 9.63 -39.83 -13.63
C LEU A 103 8.21 -39.64 -13.11
N SER A 104 7.78 -40.52 -12.21
CA SER A 104 6.51 -40.41 -11.51
C SER A 104 6.64 -39.32 -10.45
N PHE A 105 6.05 -38.14 -10.65
CA PHE A 105 5.89 -37.14 -9.60
C PHE A 105 4.73 -37.56 -8.69
N GLU A 106 4.99 -37.83 -7.41
CA GLU A 106 3.94 -37.96 -6.41
C GLU A 106 3.59 -36.56 -5.88
N PHE A 107 2.39 -36.08 -6.19
CA PHE A 107 1.84 -34.89 -5.57
C PHE A 107 1.36 -35.23 -4.16
N ASN A 108 2.10 -34.76 -3.15
CA ASN A 108 1.61 -34.80 -1.78
C ASN A 108 0.76 -33.54 -1.55
N SER A 109 -0.57 -33.70 -1.43
CA SER A 109 -1.42 -32.61 -1.00
C SER A 109 -1.23 -32.38 0.50
N PHE A 110 -1.14 -31.11 0.89
CA PHE A 110 -1.07 -30.70 2.28
C PHE A 110 -1.78 -29.35 2.47
N SER A 111 -1.99 -28.94 3.72
CA SER A 111 -2.63 -27.66 3.99
C SER A 111 -1.63 -26.62 4.46
N CYS A 112 -1.75 -25.40 3.93
CA CYS A 112 -1.10 -24.23 4.51
C CYS A 112 -1.60 -24.03 5.95
N VAL A 113 -0.67 -23.74 6.87
CA VAL A 113 -1.01 -23.32 8.24
C VAL A 113 -1.87 -22.07 8.23
N SER A 114 -1.57 -21.16 7.31
CA SER A 114 -2.44 -20.06 6.95
C SER A 114 -2.09 -19.57 5.54
N VAL A 115 -3.06 -18.91 4.89
CA VAL A 115 -2.84 -18.13 3.68
C VAL A 115 -2.59 -16.69 4.06
N ILE A 116 -1.49 -16.13 3.59
CA ILE A 116 -1.11 -14.74 3.83
C ILE A 116 -1.28 -13.98 2.52
N ALA A 117 -2.16 -12.98 2.50
CA ALA A 117 -2.20 -12.02 1.42
C ALA A 117 -1.04 -11.03 1.56
N VAL A 118 -0.40 -10.75 0.44
CA VAL A 118 0.66 -9.76 0.33
C VAL A 118 0.16 -8.67 -0.59
N ASP A 119 0.21 -7.46 -0.06
CA ASP A 119 -0.15 -6.24 -0.77
C ASP A 119 0.99 -5.25 -0.55
N ALA A 120 1.28 -4.43 -1.55
CA ALA A 120 2.49 -3.62 -1.55
C ALA A 120 2.34 -2.35 -2.38
N PHE A 121 2.99 -1.28 -1.94
CA PHE A 121 3.10 -0.07 -2.75
C PHE A 121 4.08 -0.24 -3.91
N ARG A 122 3.58 -0.26 -5.16
CA ARG A 122 4.41 -0.31 -6.38
C ARG A 122 4.94 1.06 -6.77
N PHE A 123 6.21 1.16 -7.17
CA PHE A 123 6.68 2.30 -7.96
C PHE A 123 5.84 2.40 -9.23
N LEU A 124 5.03 3.45 -9.36
CA LEU A 124 4.46 3.82 -10.65
C LEU A 124 5.63 3.99 -11.63
N SER A 125 5.60 3.21 -12.73
CA SER A 125 6.71 3.06 -13.68
C SER A 125 7.47 4.36 -13.94
N SER A 126 8.79 4.24 -14.02
CA SER A 126 9.83 5.27 -14.16
C SER A 126 9.65 6.30 -15.28
N ASN A 127 8.58 7.08 -15.21
CA ASN A 127 8.42 8.40 -15.81
C ASN A 127 8.38 9.46 -14.70
N SER A 128 9.23 9.30 -13.68
CA SER A 128 9.54 10.32 -12.68
C SER A 128 10.40 11.46 -13.26
N SER A 129 10.19 11.82 -14.52
CA SER A 129 10.48 13.18 -14.96
C SER A 129 9.44 14.08 -14.31
N LYS A 130 9.76 14.58 -13.12
CA LYS A 130 9.06 15.69 -12.47
C LYS A 130 7.53 15.56 -12.50
N TYR A 131 6.95 14.96 -11.46
CA TYR A 131 5.70 15.54 -10.96
C TYR A 131 6.09 16.92 -10.41
N THR A 132 6.15 17.92 -11.30
CA THR A 132 6.04 19.30 -10.88
C THR A 132 4.71 19.40 -10.13
N GLU A 133 4.63 20.24 -9.10
CA GLU A 133 3.41 20.57 -8.34
C GLU A 133 2.17 20.88 -9.23
N SER A 134 2.36 21.03 -10.54
CA SER A 134 1.34 21.26 -11.57
C SER A 134 0.61 20.03 -12.10
N SER A 135 0.92 18.79 -11.68
CA SER A 135 0.20 17.57 -12.15
C SER A 135 -0.55 16.82 -11.05
N PHE A 136 -0.85 17.49 -9.94
CA PHE A 136 -2.05 17.16 -9.18
C PHE A 136 -3.23 17.43 -10.12
N ASN A 137 -3.81 16.38 -10.69
CA ASN A 137 -5.06 16.50 -11.42
C ASN A 137 -6.05 17.19 -10.48
N PHE A 138 -6.30 18.47 -10.74
CA PHE A 138 -7.31 19.27 -10.09
C PHE A 138 -8.64 18.65 -10.50
N TYR A 139 -9.07 17.63 -9.75
CA TYR A 139 -10.38 17.03 -9.97
C TYR A 139 -11.40 18.15 -9.81
N PRO A 140 -12.30 18.32 -10.79
CA PRO A 140 -13.15 19.49 -10.82
C PRO A 140 -14.02 19.48 -9.57
N ASP A 141 -13.91 20.57 -8.79
CA ASP A 141 -14.86 20.88 -7.72
C ASP A 141 -16.22 21.23 -8.35
N SER A 142 -16.91 20.19 -8.79
CA SER A 142 -18.17 20.21 -9.51
C SER A 142 -19.12 19.16 -8.95
N ASP A 143 -20.38 19.25 -9.34
CA ASP A 143 -21.31 18.18 -9.06
C ASP A 143 -20.82 16.88 -9.74
N ALA A 144 -20.86 15.78 -8.99
CA ALA A 144 -20.39 14.48 -9.43
C ALA A 144 -21.57 13.56 -9.74
N VAL A 145 -21.46 12.79 -10.81
CA VAL A 145 -22.40 11.70 -11.13
C VAL A 145 -21.62 10.40 -10.97
N VAL A 146 -22.13 9.51 -10.14
CA VAL A 146 -21.51 8.24 -9.76
C VAL A 146 -22.44 7.11 -10.19
N THR A 147 -21.94 6.19 -11.00
CA THR A 147 -22.68 4.98 -11.36
C THR A 147 -22.78 4.06 -10.14
N PHE A 148 -23.98 3.59 -9.80
CA PHE A 148 -24.14 2.62 -8.72
C PHE A 148 -23.54 1.25 -9.10
N GLU A 149 -22.54 0.83 -8.33
CA GLU A 149 -21.89 -0.48 -8.43
C GLU A 149 -22.27 -1.36 -7.24
N PHE A 150 -22.67 -2.62 -7.49
CA PHE A 150 -22.95 -3.59 -6.41
C PHE A 150 -21.67 -4.30 -5.91
N SER A 151 -20.60 -4.21 -6.70
CA SER A 151 -19.23 -4.62 -6.43
C SER A 151 -18.33 -3.71 -7.25
N SER A 152 -17.27 -3.14 -6.69
CA SER A 152 -16.30 -2.42 -7.52
C SER A 152 -15.56 -3.44 -8.40
N GLN A 153 -15.38 -3.11 -9.68
CA GLN A 153 -14.47 -3.83 -10.55
C GLN A 153 -13.08 -3.25 -10.36
N ASP A 154 -12.38 -3.66 -9.30
CA ASP A 154 -11.01 -3.25 -9.07
C ASP A 154 -10.05 -4.31 -9.65
N ASP A 155 -9.02 -3.86 -10.36
CA ASP A 155 -7.85 -4.69 -10.64
C ASP A 155 -7.18 -4.99 -9.29
N ASN A 156 -7.42 -6.20 -8.83
CA ASN A 156 -6.89 -6.73 -7.58
C ASN A 156 -5.47 -7.27 -7.86
N ASP A 157 -4.49 -6.75 -7.12
CA ASP A 157 -3.07 -7.03 -7.35
C ASP A 157 -2.47 -7.91 -6.26
N GLU A 158 -3.29 -8.38 -5.30
CA GLU A 158 -2.82 -9.13 -4.14
C GLU A 158 -2.19 -10.44 -4.57
N GLY A 159 -1.02 -10.73 -4.00
CA GLY A 159 -0.37 -12.03 -4.05
C GLY A 159 -0.74 -12.86 -2.83
N PHE A 160 -0.53 -14.18 -2.90
CA PHE A 160 -0.79 -15.08 -1.78
C PHE A 160 0.43 -15.94 -1.47
N LEU A 161 0.72 -16.07 -0.18
CA LEU A 161 1.74 -16.95 0.36
C LEU A 161 1.09 -18.02 1.23
N CYS A 162 1.69 -19.20 1.24
CA CYS A 162 1.40 -20.32 2.12
C CYS A 162 2.36 -20.28 3.30
N GLU A 163 1.83 -20.17 4.51
CA GLU A 163 2.61 -20.40 5.73
C GLU A 163 2.75 -21.91 5.97
N LEU A 164 3.99 -22.37 6.06
CA LEU A 164 4.32 -23.78 6.30
C LEU A 164 4.39 -24.07 7.82
N PRO A 165 4.25 -25.33 8.26
CA PRO A 165 4.41 -25.71 9.68
C PRO A 165 5.76 -25.33 10.30
N SER A 166 6.79 -25.13 9.48
CA SER A 166 8.10 -24.64 9.90
C SER A 166 8.10 -23.14 10.28
N GLY A 167 7.03 -22.41 9.96
CA GLY A 167 6.95 -20.94 10.04
C GLY A 167 7.55 -20.23 8.83
N ALA A 168 8.09 -20.96 7.85
CA ALA A 168 8.51 -20.39 6.58
C ALA A 168 7.29 -20.05 5.71
N VAL A 169 7.43 -19.08 4.81
CA VAL A 169 6.38 -18.70 3.85
C VAL A 169 6.85 -18.92 2.42
N THR A 170 5.94 -19.35 1.56
CA THR A 170 6.22 -19.58 0.13
C THR A 170 5.07 -19.10 -0.77
N PRO A 171 5.33 -18.56 -1.98
CA PRO A 171 4.29 -18.20 -2.93
C PRO A 171 3.35 -19.34 -3.30
N ILE A 172 2.06 -19.01 -3.39
CA ILE A 172 1.01 -19.89 -3.92
C ILE A 172 0.84 -19.59 -5.42
N ARG A 173 0.88 -20.62 -6.26
CA ARG A 173 0.57 -20.53 -7.68
C ARG A 173 -0.78 -21.18 -8.00
N GLY A 174 -1.48 -20.62 -8.98
CA GLY A 174 -2.71 -21.19 -9.52
C GLY A 174 -3.08 -20.54 -10.84
N THR A 175 -4.23 -20.92 -11.40
CA THR A 175 -4.75 -20.24 -12.60
C THR A 175 -5.20 -18.82 -12.27
N TYR A 176 -5.36 -18.00 -13.31
CA TYR A 176 -5.85 -16.63 -13.16
C TYR A 176 -7.21 -16.58 -12.44
N GLU A 177 -8.10 -17.50 -12.76
CA GLU A 177 -9.43 -17.64 -12.16
C GLU A 177 -9.33 -17.99 -10.67
N GLN A 178 -8.43 -18.90 -10.31
CA GLN A 178 -8.21 -19.31 -8.92
C GLN A 178 -7.69 -18.16 -8.05
N ILE A 179 -6.70 -17.42 -8.54
CA ILE A 179 -6.16 -16.25 -7.83
C ILE A 179 -7.22 -15.14 -7.73
N THR A 180 -8.03 -14.95 -8.76
CA THR A 180 -9.16 -14.01 -8.75
C THR A 180 -10.25 -14.43 -7.74
N GLU A 181 -10.52 -15.73 -7.62
CA GLU A 181 -11.43 -16.28 -6.60
C GLU A 181 -10.90 -15.99 -5.19
N MET A 182 -9.61 -16.23 -4.93
CA MET A 182 -8.97 -15.92 -3.64
C MET A 182 -9.06 -14.42 -3.29
N ARG A 183 -8.83 -13.53 -4.27
CA ARG A 183 -8.97 -12.06 -4.10
C ARG A 183 -10.40 -11.67 -3.76
N THR A 184 -11.38 -12.29 -4.41
CA THR A 184 -12.80 -12.06 -4.13
C THR A 184 -13.16 -12.51 -2.72
N MET A 185 -12.69 -13.69 -2.31
CA MET A 185 -12.89 -14.23 -0.96
C MET A 185 -12.20 -13.36 0.10
N LEU A 186 -11.02 -12.82 -0.19
CA LEU A 186 -10.30 -11.91 0.70
C LEU A 186 -11.10 -10.62 0.91
N ASN A 187 -11.56 -10.01 -0.18
CA ASN A 187 -12.32 -8.76 -0.15
C ASN A 187 -13.71 -8.92 0.50
N SER A 188 -14.35 -10.08 0.39
CA SER A 188 -15.61 -10.39 1.08
C SER A 188 -15.43 -10.77 2.55
N GLY A 189 -14.19 -10.99 3.00
CA GLY A 189 -13.88 -11.52 4.33
C GLY A 189 -14.14 -13.01 4.51
N THR A 190 -14.44 -13.75 3.43
CA THR A 190 -14.56 -15.22 3.44
C THR A 190 -13.19 -15.87 3.63
N LEU A 191 -12.16 -15.33 2.98
CA LEU A 191 -10.75 -15.62 3.27
C LEU A 191 -10.22 -14.51 4.16
N ILE A 192 -9.61 -14.86 5.28
CA ILE A 192 -8.95 -13.91 6.18
C ILE A 192 -7.46 -14.21 6.16
N SER A 193 -6.67 -13.22 5.71
CA SER A 193 -5.21 -13.34 5.65
C SER A 193 -4.64 -13.71 7.03
N ALA A 194 -3.62 -14.57 7.03
CA ALA A 194 -2.95 -15.15 8.20
C ALA A 194 -3.86 -15.97 9.16
N ILE A 195 -5.09 -16.31 8.73
CA ILE A 195 -6.05 -17.08 9.54
C ILE A 195 -6.63 -18.26 8.75
N SER A 196 -7.06 -18.02 7.51
CA SER A 196 -7.68 -19.04 6.66
C SER A 196 -6.67 -20.08 6.19
N ASN A 197 -7.11 -21.33 6.13
CA ASN A 197 -6.34 -22.47 5.64
C ASN A 197 -6.88 -22.91 4.28
N ILE A 198 -5.99 -23.29 3.37
CA ILE A 198 -6.35 -23.91 2.09
C ILE A 198 -5.53 -25.18 1.87
N GLU A 199 -6.01 -26.03 0.97
CA GLU A 199 -5.25 -27.15 0.43
C GLU A 199 -4.33 -26.68 -0.70
N VAL A 200 -3.09 -27.17 -0.70
CA VAL A 200 -2.10 -26.95 -1.74
C VAL A 200 -1.39 -28.25 -2.08
N GLU A 201 -0.82 -28.32 -3.28
CA GLU A 201 0.03 -29.39 -3.75
C GLU A 201 1.49 -28.90 -3.76
N MET A 202 2.42 -29.74 -3.30
CA MET A 202 3.85 -29.44 -3.40
C MET A 202 4.46 -30.20 -4.57
N GLU A 203 5.14 -29.50 -5.47
CA GLU A 203 6.09 -30.14 -6.39
C GLU A 203 7.39 -30.41 -5.62
N VAL A 204 7.60 -31.64 -5.15
CA VAL A 204 8.88 -32.06 -4.57
C VAL A 204 9.76 -32.61 -5.69
N PRO A 205 10.95 -32.04 -5.96
CA PRO A 205 11.92 -32.66 -6.85
C PRO A 205 12.36 -33.99 -6.25
N ILE A 206 12.10 -35.11 -6.93
CA ILE A 206 12.57 -36.42 -6.50
C ILE A 206 14.06 -36.51 -6.81
N THR A 207 14.92 -36.26 -5.84
CA THR A 207 16.30 -36.76 -5.89
C THR A 207 16.30 -38.15 -5.25
N GLU A 208 16.85 -39.13 -5.96
CA GLU A 208 16.86 -40.55 -5.59
C GLU A 208 17.16 -40.77 -4.10
N ALA A 209 16.31 -41.59 -3.47
CA ALA A 209 16.37 -41.92 -2.06
C ALA A 209 17.69 -42.63 -1.70
N SER A 210 18.57 -41.97 -0.95
CA SER A 210 19.52 -42.72 -0.12
C SER A 210 18.79 -43.21 1.12
N ALA A 211 18.77 -44.53 1.29
CA ALA A 211 18.37 -45.16 2.53
C ALA A 211 19.23 -44.58 3.68
N GLU A 212 18.55 -44.12 4.73
CA GLU A 212 19.07 -43.39 5.90
C GLU A 212 19.17 -41.86 5.76
N GLY A 213 18.12 -41.17 6.23
CA GLY A 213 18.23 -39.79 6.75
C GLY A 213 17.53 -38.72 5.92
N ILE A 214 16.57 -38.04 6.58
CA ILE A 214 16.00 -36.71 6.32
C ILE A 214 16.56 -36.03 5.06
N ALA A 215 15.71 -35.88 4.04
CA ALA A 215 15.97 -34.97 2.93
C ALA A 215 16.18 -33.55 3.48
N THR A 216 17.42 -33.09 3.51
CA THR A 216 17.76 -31.68 3.69
C THR A 216 17.83 -31.07 2.30
N SER A 217 16.68 -30.67 1.74
CA SER A 217 16.72 -29.78 0.58
C SER A 217 17.43 -28.50 1.03
N SER A 218 18.53 -28.18 0.36
CA SER A 218 19.48 -27.16 0.79
C SER A 218 19.02 -25.74 0.44
N SER A 219 17.80 -25.57 -0.05
CA SER A 219 17.18 -24.28 -0.29
C SER A 219 15.66 -24.43 -0.17
N VAL A 220 15.07 -23.71 0.78
CA VAL A 220 13.62 -23.44 0.83
C VAL A 220 13.20 -22.59 -0.40
N ASP A 221 14.18 -22.03 -1.12
CA ASP A 221 14.04 -21.10 -2.25
C ASP A 221 13.26 -21.66 -3.45
N ASP A 222 13.15 -22.99 -3.60
CA ASP A 222 12.47 -23.62 -4.75
C ASP A 222 11.14 -24.28 -4.39
N ILE A 223 10.74 -24.28 -3.11
CA ILE A 223 9.46 -24.87 -2.73
C ILE A 223 8.38 -23.88 -3.14
N VAL A 224 7.74 -24.11 -4.28
CA VAL A 224 6.52 -23.41 -4.70
C VAL A 224 5.35 -24.37 -4.48
N VAL A 225 4.25 -23.85 -3.96
CA VAL A 225 3.02 -24.63 -3.79
C VAL A 225 1.99 -24.22 -4.82
N THR A 226 1.25 -25.19 -5.34
CA THR A 226 0.21 -24.97 -6.35
C THR A 226 -1.17 -25.25 -5.77
N LEU A 227 -2.16 -24.53 -6.28
CA LEU A 227 -3.57 -24.79 -5.95
C LEU A 227 -4.03 -26.06 -6.68
N PRO A 228 -4.72 -26.98 -5.99
CA PRO A 228 -5.33 -28.15 -6.63
C PRO A 228 -6.30 -27.73 -7.72
N SER A 229 -6.54 -28.61 -8.70
CA SER A 229 -7.54 -28.35 -9.74
C SER A 229 -8.96 -28.17 -9.16
N GLY A 230 -9.68 -27.16 -9.65
CA GLY A 230 -11.04 -26.82 -9.21
C GLY A 230 -11.10 -25.51 -8.42
N GLY A 231 -12.27 -25.25 -7.82
CA GLY A 231 -12.49 -24.06 -7.01
C GLY A 231 -11.78 -24.12 -5.65
N ILE A 232 -11.52 -22.95 -5.06
CA ILE A 232 -10.78 -22.82 -3.80
C ILE A 232 -11.60 -23.41 -2.64
N LYS A 233 -11.00 -24.37 -1.92
CA LYS A 233 -11.62 -24.96 -0.72
C LYS A 233 -10.91 -24.45 0.53
N LEU A 234 -11.64 -23.70 1.35
CA LEU A 234 -11.21 -23.40 2.70
C LEU A 234 -11.33 -24.67 3.54
N ILE A 235 -10.25 -25.03 4.22
CA ILE A 235 -10.24 -26.15 5.16
C ILE A 235 -10.65 -25.57 6.51
N ASP A 236 -11.95 -25.53 6.77
CA ASP A 236 -12.53 -24.83 7.91
C ASP A 236 -11.84 -25.17 9.24
N ASN A 237 -11.23 -24.14 9.84
CA ASN A 237 -11.15 -23.96 11.28
C ASN A 237 -11.56 -22.51 11.64
N ILE A 238 -12.60 -22.00 10.98
CA ILE A 238 -13.26 -20.72 11.33
C ILE A 238 -13.93 -20.84 12.73
N GLY A 239 -14.07 -22.05 13.28
CA GLY A 239 -14.64 -22.28 14.62
C GLY A 239 -13.75 -21.97 15.82
N ASP A 240 -12.44 -21.75 15.62
CA ASP A 240 -11.48 -21.49 16.72
C ASP A 240 -10.78 -20.12 16.59
N VAL A 241 -11.55 -19.09 16.21
CA VAL A 241 -11.12 -17.67 16.18
C VAL A 241 -10.78 -17.12 17.58
N GLY A 242 -10.95 -17.94 18.64
CA GLY A 242 -10.65 -17.57 20.03
C GLY A 242 -9.17 -17.74 20.41
N THR A 243 -8.45 -18.63 19.72
CA THR A 243 -7.07 -19.01 20.08
C THR A 243 -6.01 -18.57 19.04
N ARG A 244 -6.42 -18.25 17.81
CA ARG A 244 -5.51 -17.76 16.75
C ARG A 244 -5.25 -16.26 16.86
N ARG A 245 -4.00 -15.84 16.58
CA ARG A 245 -3.49 -14.46 16.73
C ARG A 245 -4.43 -13.45 16.03
N ARG A 246 -5.21 -12.69 16.80
CA ARG A 246 -5.94 -11.53 16.29
C ARG A 246 -5.01 -10.32 16.25
N LEU A 247 -4.24 -10.19 15.17
CA LEU A 247 -3.34 -9.04 14.96
C LEU A 247 -4.12 -7.73 14.69
N GLY A 248 -5.38 -7.81 14.27
CA GLY A 248 -6.34 -6.69 14.20
C GLY A 248 -6.82 -6.13 15.54
N ARG A 249 -5.94 -5.98 16.54
CA ARG A 249 -6.21 -5.14 17.71
C ARG A 249 -5.70 -3.74 17.40
N PHE A 250 -6.56 -2.73 17.39
CA PHE A 250 -6.16 -1.40 16.96
C PHE A 250 -5.56 -0.53 18.07
N GLU A 251 -5.79 -0.83 19.34
CA GLU A 251 -5.31 -0.04 20.47
C GLU A 251 -4.16 -0.68 21.27
N GLY A 252 -3.66 0.08 22.25
CA GLY A 252 -2.69 -0.30 23.25
C GLY A 252 -1.25 -0.11 22.80
N ASN A 253 -0.32 -0.52 23.67
CA ASN A 253 1.10 -0.52 23.36
C ASN A 253 1.43 -1.61 22.34
N LYS A 254 1.93 -1.22 21.18
CA LYS A 254 2.43 -2.11 20.13
C LYS A 254 3.94 -2.13 20.18
N ARG A 255 4.49 -3.28 20.58
CA ARG A 255 5.95 -3.49 20.62
C ARG A 255 6.46 -3.69 19.21
N VAL A 256 7.38 -2.85 18.76
CA VAL A 256 7.93 -2.93 17.39
C VAL A 256 9.42 -3.24 17.45
N LEU A 257 9.87 -4.16 16.60
CA LEU A 257 11.28 -4.46 16.39
C LEU A 257 11.68 -4.05 14.97
N LEU A 258 12.68 -3.20 14.83
CA LEU A 258 13.31 -2.93 13.54
C LEU A 258 14.54 -3.81 13.40
N VAL A 259 14.68 -4.48 12.26
CA VAL A 259 15.79 -5.39 11.94
C VAL A 259 16.55 -4.78 10.78
N ARG A 260 17.72 -4.20 11.07
CA ARG A 260 18.61 -3.64 10.04
C ARG A 260 19.49 -4.76 9.49
N VAL A 261 19.35 -5.04 8.20
CA VAL A 261 20.00 -6.18 7.56
C VAL A 261 21.31 -5.75 6.91
N THR A 262 22.37 -6.51 7.15
CA THR A 262 23.64 -6.46 6.41
C THR A 262 23.84 -7.78 5.66
N ASP A 263 24.11 -7.70 4.37
CA ASP A 263 24.32 -8.88 3.53
C ASP A 263 25.75 -9.44 3.65
N VAL A 264 26.01 -10.58 2.99
CA VAL A 264 27.31 -11.27 3.04
C VAL A 264 28.48 -10.43 2.47
N ASP A 265 28.17 -9.48 1.58
CA ASP A 265 29.14 -8.56 0.97
C ASP A 265 29.26 -7.23 1.76
N GLY A 266 28.55 -7.10 2.87
CA GLY A 266 28.54 -5.90 3.71
C GLY A 266 27.59 -4.80 3.24
N ARG A 267 26.65 -5.08 2.33
CA ARG A 267 25.62 -4.10 1.92
C ARG A 267 24.57 -3.96 3.02
N SER A 268 24.33 -2.73 3.43
CA SER A 268 23.29 -2.33 4.38
C SER A 268 22.94 -0.88 4.11
N VAL A 269 21.77 -0.43 4.58
CA VAL A 269 21.43 1.00 4.53
C VAL A 269 22.56 1.82 5.19
N PRO A 270 22.92 3.00 4.63
CA PRO A 270 24.14 3.69 5.03
C PRO A 270 24.09 4.27 6.44
N GLU A 271 22.89 4.49 6.98
CA GLU A 271 22.68 5.01 8.32
C GLU A 271 22.78 3.94 9.42
N ASP A 272 23.12 4.41 10.62
CA ASP A 272 23.28 3.56 11.79
C ASP A 272 21.95 3.23 12.48
N ALA A 273 22.00 2.25 13.39
CA ALA A 273 20.83 1.84 14.19
C ALA A 273 20.25 3.00 15.02
N ARG A 274 21.07 3.96 15.43
CA ARG A 274 20.62 5.14 16.20
C ARG A 274 19.70 6.02 15.36
N THR A 275 20.06 6.27 14.11
CA THR A 275 19.28 7.07 13.16
C THR A 275 17.95 6.40 12.83
N ILE A 276 17.95 5.08 12.58
CA ILE A 276 16.72 4.31 12.34
C ILE A 276 15.79 4.34 13.55
N SER A 277 16.35 4.21 14.76
CA SER A 277 15.60 4.32 16.00
C SER A 277 14.94 5.69 16.14
N ASP A 278 15.66 6.76 15.79
CA ASP A 278 15.12 8.13 15.86
C ASP A 278 13.98 8.33 14.86
N LYS A 279 14.20 7.95 13.59
CA LYS A 279 13.20 8.12 12.53
C LYS A 279 11.89 7.35 12.80
N PHE A 280 11.99 6.19 13.44
CA PHE A 280 10.79 5.42 13.77
C PHE A 280 10.13 5.83 15.09
N PHE A 281 10.92 6.05 16.16
CA PHE A 281 10.40 6.23 17.53
C PHE A 281 10.60 7.62 18.14
N GLY A 282 11.38 8.50 17.51
CA GLY A 282 11.75 9.82 18.03
C GLY A 282 12.71 9.75 19.22
N THR A 283 13.56 8.72 19.28
CA THR A 283 14.42 8.42 20.44
C THR A 283 15.50 9.46 20.72
N TYR A 284 15.85 10.28 19.72
CA TYR A 284 16.91 11.27 19.78
C TYR A 284 16.49 12.67 19.29
N GLY A 285 15.19 12.91 19.16
CA GLY A 285 14.62 14.25 18.98
C GLY A 285 13.75 14.41 17.75
N ASP A 286 13.65 13.40 16.88
CA ASP A 286 12.72 13.43 15.76
C ASP A 286 11.27 13.49 16.28
N THR A 287 10.49 14.42 15.74
CA THR A 287 9.10 14.67 16.13
C THR A 287 8.09 14.12 15.12
N VAL A 288 8.50 13.87 13.88
CA VAL A 288 7.63 13.39 12.80
C VAL A 288 8.04 11.97 12.44
N THR A 289 7.43 11.03 13.15
CA THR A 289 7.85 9.62 13.14
C THR A 289 6.63 8.72 12.97
N VAL A 290 6.86 7.45 12.65
CA VAL A 290 5.78 6.45 12.61
C VAL A 290 5.07 6.35 13.97
N LYS A 291 5.83 6.44 15.07
CA LYS A 291 5.28 6.44 16.42
C LYS A 291 4.38 7.64 16.68
N SER A 292 4.81 8.86 16.35
CA SER A 292 3.98 10.06 16.57
C SER A 292 2.78 10.06 15.64
N GLY A 293 2.92 9.66 14.38
CA GLY A 293 1.80 9.57 13.45
C GLY A 293 0.68 8.62 13.92
N PHE A 294 1.01 7.41 14.39
CA PHE A 294 -0.01 6.50 14.94
C PHE A 294 -0.61 7.02 16.25
N ALA A 295 0.20 7.63 17.12
CA ALA A 295 -0.31 8.25 18.35
C ALA A 295 -1.30 9.38 18.03
N ASP A 296 -1.00 10.20 17.03
CA ASP A 296 -1.83 11.31 16.59
C ASP A 296 -3.13 10.84 15.93
N CYS A 297 -3.06 9.95 14.93
CA CYS A 297 -4.25 9.43 14.25
C CYS A 297 -5.17 8.58 15.15
N SER A 298 -4.62 7.97 16.20
CA SER A 298 -5.40 7.19 17.18
C SER A 298 -5.80 7.98 18.42
N PHE A 299 -5.40 9.26 18.51
CA PHE A 299 -5.60 10.09 19.69
C PHE A 299 -5.07 9.46 20.98
N GLY A 300 -3.89 8.85 20.89
CA GLY A 300 -3.18 8.20 21.99
C GLY A 300 -3.65 6.78 22.31
N LYS A 301 -4.65 6.26 21.58
CA LYS A 301 -5.17 4.91 21.82
C LYS A 301 -4.23 3.81 21.32
N MET A 302 -3.40 4.08 20.31
CA MET A 302 -2.38 3.18 19.78
C MET A 302 -1.00 3.79 19.95
N GLN A 303 -0.13 3.11 20.71
CA GLN A 303 1.21 3.60 21.01
C GLN A 303 2.26 2.61 20.52
N LEU A 304 3.07 3.01 19.54
CA LEU A 304 4.23 2.21 19.14
C LEU A 304 5.37 2.38 20.15
N THR A 305 6.02 1.28 20.52
CA THR A 305 7.07 1.29 21.55
C THR A 305 8.17 0.27 21.29
N TYR A 306 9.39 0.63 21.69
CA TYR A 306 10.52 -0.28 21.82
C TYR A 306 10.68 -0.85 23.24
N ASP A 307 9.83 -0.43 24.19
CA ASP A 307 9.80 -1.03 25.53
C ASP A 307 9.10 -2.39 25.47
N TYR A 308 9.91 -3.44 25.57
CA TYR A 308 9.45 -4.82 25.51
C TYR A 308 8.96 -5.35 26.86
N GLY A 309 8.91 -4.51 27.91
CA GLY A 309 8.48 -4.87 29.26
C GLY A 309 9.47 -5.77 30.00
N THR A 310 10.68 -5.90 29.47
CA THR A 310 11.79 -6.68 30.03
C THR A 310 13.11 -6.13 29.51
N SER A 311 14.16 -6.21 30.31
CA SER A 311 15.53 -5.86 29.90
C SER A 311 16.29 -7.01 29.22
N THR A 312 15.65 -8.17 29.05
CA THR A 312 16.26 -9.37 28.41
C THR A 312 16.85 -9.07 27.02
N TYR A 313 16.28 -8.11 26.30
CA TYR A 313 16.66 -7.80 24.93
C TYR A 313 17.60 -6.61 24.80
N ASP A 314 17.71 -5.75 25.83
CA ASP A 314 18.40 -4.46 25.73
C ASP A 314 19.87 -4.59 25.31
N SER A 315 20.56 -5.61 25.80
CA SER A 315 21.97 -5.88 25.45
C SER A 315 22.17 -6.46 24.05
N LYS A 316 21.08 -6.89 23.39
CA LYS A 316 21.10 -7.49 22.04
C LYS A 316 20.83 -6.46 20.95
N LEU A 317 20.17 -5.36 21.31
CA LEU A 317 19.81 -4.27 20.40
C LEU A 317 21.02 -3.35 20.13
N SER A 318 21.12 -2.87 18.89
CA SER A 318 22.15 -1.89 18.50
C SER A 318 21.75 -0.45 18.85
N ALA A 319 20.45 -0.19 18.97
CA ALA A 319 19.85 1.05 19.47
C ALA A 319 18.44 0.73 19.99
N PRO A 320 17.75 1.63 20.72
CA PRO A 320 16.39 1.37 21.20
C PRO A 320 15.46 0.91 20.07
N GLY A 321 14.99 -0.33 20.18
CA GLY A 321 14.10 -0.97 19.20
C GLY A 321 14.72 -1.44 17.89
N VAL A 322 16.05 -1.31 17.71
CA VAL A 322 16.75 -1.67 16.47
C VAL A 322 17.76 -2.79 16.72
N LEU A 323 17.63 -3.86 15.93
CA LEU A 323 18.49 -5.03 15.93
C LEU A 323 19.28 -5.09 14.62
N ASP A 324 20.61 -4.97 14.69
CA ASP A 324 21.44 -5.28 13.53
C ASP A 324 21.60 -6.79 13.36
N VAL A 325 21.44 -7.29 12.14
CA VAL A 325 21.71 -8.69 11.78
C VAL A 325 22.56 -8.77 10.53
N THR A 326 23.38 -9.82 10.44
CA THR A 326 24.09 -10.16 9.21
C THR A 326 23.53 -11.47 8.66
N ILE A 327 23.29 -11.53 7.36
CA ILE A 327 22.82 -12.73 6.67
C ILE A 327 23.93 -13.30 5.79
N GLY A 328 23.94 -14.62 5.62
CA GLY A 328 24.89 -15.33 4.75
C GLY A 328 24.53 -15.28 3.26
N LEU A 329 23.59 -14.42 2.87
CA LEU A 329 23.11 -14.27 1.50
C LEU A 329 23.53 -12.90 0.95
N ALA A 330 23.72 -12.81 -0.37
CA ALA A 330 23.94 -11.54 -1.06
C ALA A 330 22.59 -11.00 -1.56
N LEU A 331 22.30 -9.73 -1.29
CA LEU A 331 21.06 -9.10 -1.77
C LEU A 331 20.98 -9.09 -3.31
N THR A 332 22.15 -9.10 -3.97
CA THR A 332 22.26 -8.99 -5.43
C THR A 332 21.80 -10.22 -6.22
N THR A 333 21.73 -11.38 -5.57
CA THR A 333 21.50 -12.67 -6.25
C THR A 333 20.41 -13.52 -5.61
N SER A 334 19.98 -13.17 -4.40
CA SER A 334 18.96 -13.93 -3.66
C SER A 334 17.57 -13.32 -3.87
N SER A 335 16.54 -14.16 -3.85
CA SER A 335 15.15 -13.69 -3.91
C SER A 335 14.77 -12.96 -2.62
N GLN A 336 13.77 -12.07 -2.70
CA GLN A 336 13.29 -11.36 -1.52
C GLN A 336 12.74 -12.29 -0.42
N THR A 337 12.10 -13.40 -0.81
CA THR A 337 11.65 -14.42 0.15
C THR A 337 12.83 -15.05 0.90
N ALA A 338 13.91 -15.38 0.20
CA ALA A 338 15.12 -15.96 0.81
C ALA A 338 15.79 -14.96 1.76
N ILE A 339 15.91 -13.69 1.34
CA ILE A 339 16.49 -12.61 2.14
C ILE A 339 15.69 -12.42 3.43
N LEU A 340 14.36 -12.30 3.33
CA LEU A 340 13.48 -12.12 4.48
C LEU A 340 13.56 -13.31 5.44
N GLN A 341 13.56 -14.55 4.94
CA GLN A 341 13.71 -15.74 5.77
C GLN A 341 15.06 -15.77 6.49
N ALA A 342 16.15 -15.44 5.78
CA ALA A 342 17.50 -15.40 6.37
C ALA A 342 17.60 -14.31 7.46
N ALA A 343 17.03 -13.13 7.20
CA ALA A 343 17.00 -12.03 8.16
C ALA A 343 16.15 -12.37 9.39
N ALA A 344 14.98 -12.99 9.19
CA ALA A 344 14.14 -13.48 10.28
C ALA A 344 14.86 -14.53 11.13
N ASN A 345 15.54 -15.49 10.50
CA ASN A 345 16.32 -16.52 11.19
C ASN A 345 17.47 -15.90 12.01
N ALA A 346 18.22 -14.95 11.42
CA ALA A 346 19.28 -14.24 12.12
C ALA A 346 18.74 -13.43 13.31
N ALA A 347 17.58 -12.78 13.15
CA ALA A 347 16.90 -12.07 14.23
C ALA A 347 16.44 -13.03 15.34
N MET A 348 15.81 -14.15 15.00
CA MET A 348 15.38 -15.17 15.97
C MET A 348 16.57 -15.74 16.75
N GLN A 349 17.68 -16.04 16.06
CA GLN A 349 18.90 -16.55 16.70
C GLN A 349 19.49 -15.52 17.67
N LYS A 350 19.63 -14.26 17.23
CA LYS A 350 20.21 -13.20 18.06
C LYS A 350 19.31 -12.88 19.25
N MET A 351 18.00 -12.84 19.06
CA MET A 351 17.02 -12.54 20.10
C MET A 351 16.72 -13.73 21.01
N GLU A 352 17.07 -14.95 20.59
CA GLU A 352 16.76 -16.23 21.27
C GLU A 352 15.25 -16.40 21.50
N VAL A 353 14.45 -15.98 20.53
CA VAL A 353 12.99 -16.08 20.54
C VAL A 353 12.50 -16.29 19.11
N GLY A 354 11.47 -17.13 18.93
CA GLY A 354 10.79 -17.21 17.63
C GLY A 354 10.06 -15.91 17.31
N LEU A 355 9.96 -15.54 16.03
CA LEU A 355 9.16 -14.38 15.61
C LEU A 355 7.67 -14.74 15.45
N PRO A 356 6.74 -13.81 15.71
CA PRO A 356 6.97 -12.44 16.16
C PRO A 356 7.32 -12.32 17.65
N GLY A 357 7.29 -13.41 18.41
CA GLY A 357 7.67 -13.40 19.83
C GLY A 357 6.84 -12.38 20.63
N PRO A 358 7.46 -11.49 21.42
CA PRO A 358 6.77 -10.43 22.16
C PRO A 358 6.43 -9.19 21.31
N PHE A 359 6.78 -9.17 20.02
CA PHE A 359 6.60 -8.03 19.13
C PHE A 359 5.22 -8.09 18.46
N ALA A 360 4.58 -6.94 18.33
CA ALA A 360 3.37 -6.79 17.52
C ALA A 360 3.72 -6.68 16.03
N HIS A 361 4.83 -6.01 15.71
CA HIS A 361 5.34 -5.83 14.35
C HIS A 361 6.86 -5.99 14.32
N VAL A 362 7.37 -6.54 13.23
CA VAL A 362 8.80 -6.63 12.91
C VAL A 362 9.03 -6.06 11.53
N ILE A 363 9.90 -5.05 11.46
CA ILE A 363 10.18 -4.29 10.26
C ILE A 363 11.59 -4.61 9.80
N PHE A 364 11.73 -5.20 8.63
CA PHE A 364 13.03 -5.49 8.02
C PHE A 364 13.47 -4.31 7.14
N VAL A 365 14.67 -3.82 7.39
CA VAL A 365 15.25 -2.68 6.67
C VAL A 365 16.35 -3.21 5.75
N LEU A 366 16.07 -3.19 4.45
CA LEU A 366 16.96 -3.67 3.39
C LEU A 366 17.58 -2.50 2.64
N GLU A 367 18.81 -2.67 2.18
CA GLU A 367 19.57 -1.63 1.49
C GLU A 367 19.00 -1.28 0.12
N ASP A 368 18.70 -2.29 -0.71
CA ASP A 368 18.07 -2.13 -2.02
C ASP A 368 17.51 -3.49 -2.47
N CYS A 369 16.86 -3.52 -3.64
CA CYS A 369 16.38 -4.72 -4.29
C CYS A 369 17.03 -4.86 -5.68
N TYR A 370 17.64 -6.02 -5.94
CA TYR A 370 18.57 -6.19 -7.06
C TYR A 370 18.14 -7.25 -8.09
N THR A 371 17.23 -8.13 -7.70
CA THR A 371 16.67 -9.16 -8.57
C THR A 371 15.60 -8.55 -9.49
N SER A 372 15.23 -9.27 -10.54
CA SER A 372 14.09 -8.88 -11.38
C SER A 372 12.79 -9.52 -10.89
N ASP A 373 12.68 -9.75 -9.57
CA ASP A 373 11.43 -10.24 -8.99
C ASP A 373 10.43 -9.09 -8.87
N ASP A 374 9.13 -9.44 -8.81
CA ASP A 374 8.08 -8.43 -8.72
C ASP A 374 8.19 -7.58 -7.45
N ALA A 375 8.79 -8.13 -6.38
CA ALA A 375 8.99 -7.45 -5.11
C ALA A 375 9.99 -6.29 -5.21
N CYS A 376 10.93 -6.32 -6.16
CA CYS A 376 11.81 -5.19 -6.45
C CYS A 376 11.11 -3.99 -7.10
N ASN A 377 9.84 -4.10 -7.48
CA ASN A 377 9.04 -2.94 -7.90
C ASN A 377 8.41 -2.20 -6.73
N PHE A 378 8.64 -2.62 -5.49
CA PHE A 378 7.99 -2.03 -4.32
C PHE A 378 8.93 -1.07 -3.57
N ALA A 379 8.35 0.00 -3.03
CA ALA A 379 9.07 0.87 -2.09
C ALA A 379 9.19 0.21 -0.71
N ALA A 380 8.12 -0.47 -0.31
CA ALA A 380 7.99 -1.27 0.89
C ALA A 380 6.82 -2.26 0.67
N TYR A 381 6.70 -3.26 1.54
CA TYR A 381 5.53 -4.14 1.54
C TYR A 381 5.22 -4.68 2.94
N GLY A 382 3.93 -4.82 3.22
CA GLY A 382 3.39 -5.38 4.45
C GLY A 382 2.57 -6.64 4.17
N TYR A 383 2.70 -7.65 5.01
CA TYR A 383 1.77 -8.78 4.96
C TYR A 383 0.43 -8.38 5.58
N VAL A 384 -0.68 -8.74 4.93
CA VAL A 384 -2.02 -8.34 5.35
C VAL A 384 -2.41 -9.10 6.62
N ASN A 385 -2.95 -8.40 7.63
CA ASN A 385 -3.34 -8.96 8.93
C ASN A 385 -2.19 -9.77 9.59
N HIS A 386 -0.96 -9.28 9.44
CA HIS A 386 0.26 -9.99 9.83
C HIS A 386 1.22 -9.05 10.59
N TRP A 387 2.35 -9.57 11.03
CA TRP A 387 3.35 -8.83 11.82
C TRP A 387 4.57 -8.37 11.01
N VAL A 388 4.69 -8.80 9.75
CA VAL A 388 5.86 -8.58 8.90
C VAL A 388 5.67 -7.35 8.04
N LEU A 389 6.71 -6.54 7.98
CA LEU A 389 6.87 -5.42 7.07
C LEU A 389 8.31 -5.39 6.56
N VAL A 390 8.50 -5.05 5.29
CA VAL A 390 9.83 -4.88 4.68
C VAL A 390 9.92 -3.52 4.02
N THR A 391 11.03 -2.82 4.24
CA THR A 391 11.37 -1.54 3.60
C THR A 391 12.60 -1.72 2.72
N ILE A 392 12.61 -1.05 1.58
CA ILE A 392 13.68 -1.14 0.58
C ILE A 392 14.25 0.26 0.35
N GLY A 393 15.58 0.40 0.29
CA GLY A 393 16.21 1.70 0.01
C GLY A 393 15.98 2.71 1.13
N ASP A 394 15.70 3.96 0.76
CA ASP A 394 15.48 5.05 1.71
C ASP A 394 14.07 5.05 2.34
N ASN A 395 13.17 4.15 1.94
CA ASN A 395 11.77 4.20 2.36
C ASN A 395 11.53 3.97 3.86
N TRP A 396 12.50 3.40 4.58
CA TRP A 396 12.46 3.31 6.04
C TRP A 396 12.55 4.68 6.74
N LYS A 397 12.91 5.75 6.02
CA LYS A 397 12.96 7.12 6.53
C LYS A 397 11.61 7.82 6.46
N TYR A 398 10.69 7.33 5.63
CA TYR A 398 9.45 8.04 5.32
C TYR A 398 8.30 7.52 6.19
N PRO A 399 7.83 8.31 7.18
CA PRO A 399 6.84 7.83 8.15
C PRO A 399 5.53 7.44 7.48
N ALA A 400 5.05 8.20 6.49
CA ALA A 400 3.81 7.90 5.78
C ALA A 400 3.86 6.56 5.02
N VAL A 401 4.99 6.21 4.41
CA VAL A 401 5.19 4.91 3.74
C VAL A 401 5.10 3.78 4.75
N ILE A 402 5.77 3.89 5.89
CA ILE A 402 5.75 2.82 6.89
C ILE A 402 4.38 2.71 7.58
N MET A 403 3.69 3.84 7.77
CA MET A 403 2.31 3.84 8.28
C MET A 403 1.33 3.17 7.31
N HIS A 404 1.52 3.34 5.99
CA HIS A 404 0.78 2.62 4.95
C HIS A 404 0.96 1.11 5.09
N GLU A 405 2.21 0.65 5.13
CA GLU A 405 2.50 -0.79 5.23
C GLU A 405 2.08 -1.40 6.58
N LEU A 406 2.18 -0.63 7.67
CA LEU A 406 1.60 -1.03 8.96
C LEU A 406 0.06 -1.06 8.89
N GLY A 407 -0.56 -0.25 8.03
CA GLY A 407 -1.97 -0.36 7.69
C GLY A 407 -2.34 -1.73 7.13
N HIS A 408 -1.52 -2.32 6.26
CA HIS A 408 -1.73 -3.69 5.80
C HIS A 408 -1.60 -4.72 6.94
N ASN A 409 -0.60 -4.58 7.82
CA ASN A 409 -0.51 -5.41 9.03
C ASN A 409 -1.78 -5.30 9.90
N LEU A 410 -2.44 -4.14 9.89
CA LEU A 410 -3.72 -3.87 10.54
C LEU A 410 -4.95 -4.27 9.70
N ASN A 411 -4.76 -5.05 8.62
CA ASN A 411 -5.80 -5.59 7.74
C ASN A 411 -6.50 -4.55 6.85
N PHE A 412 -5.84 -3.44 6.53
CA PHE A 412 -6.36 -2.44 5.58
C PHE A 412 -5.95 -2.79 4.15
N GLY A 413 -6.91 -2.68 3.21
CA GLY A 413 -6.62 -2.66 1.77
C GLY A 413 -6.25 -1.27 1.27
N HIS A 414 -5.85 -1.16 0.02
CA HIS A 414 -5.53 0.13 -0.60
C HIS A 414 -6.71 1.11 -0.68
N SER A 415 -6.38 2.37 -0.97
CA SER A 415 -7.35 3.42 -1.28
C SER A 415 -7.05 4.01 -2.66
N GLY A 416 -8.02 3.86 -3.56
CA GLY A 416 -7.90 4.34 -4.93
C GLY A 416 -8.54 5.70 -5.15
N GLY A 417 -8.01 6.44 -6.11
CA GLY A 417 -8.45 7.78 -6.45
C GLY A 417 -9.64 7.80 -7.41
N LEU A 418 -10.02 9.02 -7.80
CA LEU A 418 -11.13 9.29 -8.74
C LEU A 418 -10.85 8.81 -10.17
N ASP A 419 -9.62 8.46 -10.52
CA ASP A 419 -9.21 7.88 -11.80
C ASP A 419 -9.35 6.35 -11.85
N GLY A 420 -9.79 5.71 -10.76
CA GLY A 420 -9.94 4.26 -10.66
C GLY A 420 -8.63 3.51 -10.37
N GLY A 421 -7.50 4.21 -10.22
CA GLY A 421 -6.23 3.59 -9.86
C GLY A 421 -6.24 3.10 -8.40
N SER A 422 -5.65 1.95 -8.12
CA SER A 422 -5.65 1.36 -6.76
C SER A 422 -4.89 2.20 -5.71
N TYR A 423 -3.97 3.07 -6.12
CA TYR A 423 -3.04 3.81 -5.25
C TYR A 423 -3.10 5.32 -5.44
N THR A 424 -4.13 5.83 -6.09
CA THR A 424 -4.18 7.22 -6.58
C THR A 424 -4.97 8.15 -5.67
N ASP A 425 -5.38 7.67 -4.50
CA ASP A 425 -5.98 8.49 -3.44
C ASP A 425 -4.90 9.27 -2.70
N HIS A 426 -4.95 10.60 -2.77
CA HIS A 426 -3.99 11.49 -2.10
C HIS A 426 -4.58 12.15 -0.84
N THR A 427 -5.74 11.69 -0.38
CA THR A 427 -6.41 12.20 0.83
C THR A 427 -6.02 11.43 2.09
N CYS A 428 -5.42 10.23 1.96
CA CYS A 428 -5.19 9.33 3.10
C CYS A 428 -3.98 8.40 2.93
N LEU A 429 -3.53 7.82 4.05
CA LEU A 429 -2.32 6.98 4.11
C LEU A 429 -2.40 5.71 3.26
N MET A 430 -3.58 5.11 3.09
CA MET A 430 -3.71 3.85 2.31
C MET A 430 -3.78 4.07 0.79
N GLY A 431 -3.69 5.32 0.31
CA GLY A 431 -3.56 5.64 -1.11
C GLY A 431 -2.11 5.84 -1.53
N ASN A 432 -1.79 7.03 -2.03
CA ASN A 432 -0.42 7.45 -2.34
C ASN A 432 0.19 8.18 -1.13
N PRO A 433 0.99 7.50 -0.28
CA PRO A 433 1.60 8.14 0.87
C PRO A 433 2.66 9.16 0.43
N LEU A 434 3.06 10.03 1.35
CA LEU A 434 4.11 11.01 1.10
C LEU A 434 5.50 10.37 1.21
N PHE A 435 6.30 10.49 0.14
CA PHE A 435 7.69 10.02 0.06
C PHE A 435 8.66 11.11 0.54
N SER A 436 8.45 11.57 1.77
CA SER A 436 9.27 12.63 2.37
C SER A 436 9.59 12.28 3.81
N ASP A 437 10.79 12.69 4.21
CA ASP A 437 11.13 12.83 5.61
C ASP A 437 10.40 14.05 6.20
N ASP A 438 10.15 14.03 7.51
CA ASP A 438 9.53 15.12 8.28
C ASP A 438 8.15 15.62 7.83
N VAL A 439 7.48 14.90 6.93
CA VAL A 439 6.11 15.17 6.47
C VAL A 439 5.32 13.86 6.49
N GLY A 440 4.02 13.92 6.80
CA GLY A 440 3.21 12.70 6.91
C GLY A 440 2.01 12.80 7.83
N ARG A 441 1.58 14.03 8.20
CA ARG A 441 0.36 14.27 8.97
C ARG A 441 -0.85 14.06 8.06
N MET A 442 -1.16 12.79 7.88
CA MET A 442 -2.25 12.29 7.07
C MET A 442 -2.77 11.06 7.82
N CYS A 443 -4.07 10.98 8.03
CA CYS A 443 -4.68 9.80 8.65
C CYS A 443 -5.41 8.94 7.62
N PHE A 444 -6.09 7.90 8.08
CA PHE A 444 -6.82 7.01 7.21
C PHE A 444 -8.18 7.60 6.79
N ASN A 445 -8.67 7.16 5.63
CA ASN A 445 -9.97 7.57 5.10
C ASN A 445 -11.14 6.98 5.93
N PRO A 446 -12.40 7.37 5.67
CA PRO A 446 -13.52 6.93 6.51
C PRO A 446 -13.82 5.44 6.45
N VAL A 447 -13.47 4.73 5.36
CA VAL A 447 -13.65 3.27 5.28
C VAL A 447 -12.74 2.57 6.29
N LYS A 448 -11.46 2.96 6.33
CA LYS A 448 -10.49 2.39 7.26
C LYS A 448 -10.77 2.80 8.70
N ASN A 449 -11.18 4.04 8.93
CA ASN A 449 -11.61 4.49 10.26
C ASN A 449 -12.85 3.74 10.75
N PHE A 450 -13.79 3.41 9.85
CA PHE A 450 -14.92 2.54 10.17
C PHE A 450 -14.46 1.13 10.54
N GLN A 451 -13.56 0.53 9.74
CA GLN A 451 -12.98 -0.79 10.03
C GLN A 451 -12.31 -0.82 11.42
N ILE A 452 -11.55 0.22 11.77
CA ILE A 452 -10.94 0.41 13.09
C ILE A 452 -12.00 0.43 14.18
N ALA A 453 -13.05 1.23 14.02
CA ALA A 453 -14.12 1.38 15.01
C ALA A 453 -14.89 0.07 15.25
N LYS A 454 -15.04 -0.78 14.23
CA LYS A 454 -15.76 -2.06 14.32
C LYS A 454 -14.88 -3.20 14.84
N GLY A 455 -13.55 -3.11 14.73
CA GLY A 455 -12.67 -4.16 15.21
C GLY A 455 -12.38 -4.12 16.70
N ASN A 456 -11.46 -4.99 17.14
CA ASN A 456 -11.21 -5.19 18.56
C ASN A 456 -10.32 -4.06 19.13
N GLY A 457 -10.89 -3.24 20.03
CA GLY A 457 -10.19 -2.10 20.62
C GLY A 457 -9.94 -0.99 19.60
N GLY A 458 -11.03 -0.40 19.10
CA GLY A 458 -11.02 0.64 18.07
C GLY A 458 -10.71 2.04 18.59
N TRP A 459 -10.26 2.92 17.68
CA TRP A 459 -9.95 4.31 18.01
C TRP A 459 -11.20 5.19 18.11
N TYR A 460 -12.26 4.83 17.40
CA TYR A 460 -13.52 5.56 17.36
C TYR A 460 -14.65 4.65 17.87
N THR A 461 -15.67 5.26 18.45
CA THR A 461 -16.79 4.59 19.10
C THR A 461 -17.99 4.46 18.18
N ASP A 462 -18.36 3.22 17.87
CA ASP A 462 -19.57 2.92 17.11
C ASP A 462 -20.83 3.48 17.79
N GLY A 463 -21.75 4.03 16.98
CA GLY A 463 -22.99 4.67 17.44
C GLY A 463 -22.83 6.08 18.02
N THR A 464 -21.62 6.54 18.35
CA THR A 464 -21.35 7.95 18.71
C THR A 464 -20.65 8.68 17.57
N ASP A 465 -19.58 8.07 17.06
CA ASP A 465 -18.69 8.68 16.06
C ASP A 465 -19.09 8.31 14.62
N ILE A 466 -19.98 7.31 14.49
CA ILE A 466 -20.47 6.78 13.21
C ILE A 466 -21.99 6.93 13.16
N ALA A 467 -22.47 7.58 12.10
CA ALA A 467 -23.87 7.59 11.72
C ALA A 467 -24.14 6.58 10.59
N TYR A 468 -25.33 5.98 10.60
CA TYR A 468 -25.77 5.02 9.59
C TYR A 468 -26.99 5.56 8.86
N PHE A 469 -26.97 5.49 7.53
CA PHE A 469 -28.09 5.83 6.68
C PHE A 469 -28.50 4.61 5.86
N ASN A 470 -29.64 4.02 6.22
CA ASN A 470 -30.27 2.95 5.45
C ASN A 470 -31.55 3.48 4.79
N SER A 471 -31.48 3.69 3.49
CA SER A 471 -32.58 4.30 2.71
C SER A 471 -33.75 3.36 2.43
N GLY A 472 -33.55 2.04 2.56
CA GLY A 472 -34.41 1.05 1.91
C GLY A 472 -34.41 1.21 0.38
N THR A 473 -35.50 0.77 -0.28
CA THR A 473 -35.65 0.81 -1.75
C THR A 473 -36.83 1.67 -2.24
N ALA A 474 -37.65 2.23 -1.34
CA ALA A 474 -38.92 2.88 -1.71
C ALA A 474 -38.81 4.39 -2.04
N GLY A 475 -37.71 5.07 -1.70
CA GLY A 475 -37.54 6.52 -1.81
C GLY A 475 -38.19 7.31 -0.67
N GLY A 476 -37.86 8.59 -0.56
CA GLY A 476 -38.41 9.55 0.43
C GLY A 476 -37.67 9.61 1.77
N THR A 477 -36.58 8.86 1.94
CA THR A 477 -35.74 8.92 3.14
C THR A 477 -34.66 9.98 2.98
N SER A 478 -34.32 10.66 4.08
CA SER A 478 -33.26 11.66 4.09
C SER A 478 -32.55 11.73 5.44
N TRP A 479 -31.33 12.25 5.40
CA TRP A 479 -30.53 12.61 6.57
C TRP A 479 -29.98 14.02 6.35
N LEU A 480 -29.98 14.86 7.39
CA LEU A 480 -29.41 16.20 7.37
C LEU A 480 -28.69 16.43 8.69
N GLY A 481 -27.41 16.80 8.64
CA GLY A 481 -26.64 17.02 9.84
C GLY A 481 -25.26 17.58 9.56
N ASN A 482 -24.56 17.91 10.65
CA ASN A 482 -23.15 18.27 10.59
C ASN A 482 -22.30 17.01 10.75
N ILE A 483 -21.22 16.95 9.99
CA ILE A 483 -20.13 15.99 10.17
C ILE A 483 -18.84 16.76 10.44
N ILE A 484 -17.92 16.16 11.20
CA ILE A 484 -16.59 16.71 11.44
C ILE A 484 -15.52 15.79 10.83
N GLY A 485 -14.32 16.30 10.63
CA GLY A 485 -13.20 15.49 10.16
C GLY A 485 -12.50 14.77 11.31
N VAL A 486 -11.75 13.71 10.98
CA VAL A 486 -10.95 12.96 11.96
C VAL A 486 -10.02 13.87 12.75
N ALA A 487 -9.45 14.90 12.11
CA ALA A 487 -8.55 15.85 12.75
C ALA A 487 -9.17 16.63 13.91
N ASP A 488 -10.49 16.77 13.94
CA ASP A 488 -11.25 17.47 14.97
C ASP A 488 -11.89 16.50 15.99
N TYR A 489 -11.64 15.20 15.91
CA TYR A 489 -12.28 14.15 16.73
C TYR A 489 -12.26 14.44 18.25
N ASN A 490 -11.09 14.76 18.81
CA ASN A 490 -10.96 15.05 20.24
C ASN A 490 -11.63 16.38 20.66
N ASN A 491 -11.99 17.23 19.70
CA ASN A 491 -12.67 18.50 19.90
C ASN A 491 -14.11 18.43 19.40
N ASN A 492 -14.90 17.46 19.86
CA ASN A 492 -16.25 17.23 19.36
C ASN A 492 -17.34 17.42 20.43
N PRO A 493 -17.57 18.64 20.95
CA PRO A 493 -18.53 18.89 22.02
C PRO A 493 -19.99 18.65 21.62
N SER A 494 -20.28 18.59 20.31
CA SER A 494 -21.63 18.38 19.77
C SER A 494 -21.90 16.94 19.35
N ASN A 495 -20.94 16.02 19.56
CA ASN A 495 -21.01 14.61 19.14
C ASN A 495 -21.42 14.45 17.66
N TYR A 496 -20.86 15.28 16.78
CA TYR A 496 -21.06 15.12 15.34
C TYR A 496 -20.31 13.86 14.87
N PRO A 497 -20.90 13.05 13.99
CA PRO A 497 -20.20 11.89 13.46
C PRO A 497 -19.00 12.32 12.62
N ILE A 498 -17.92 11.53 12.67
CA ILE A 498 -16.78 11.64 11.75
C ILE A 498 -17.00 10.82 10.47
N ILE A 499 -17.92 9.86 10.52
CA ILE A 499 -18.24 8.94 9.41
C ILE A 499 -19.76 8.83 9.29
N LEU A 500 -20.25 8.95 8.07
CA LEU A 500 -21.62 8.57 7.70
C LEU A 500 -21.55 7.40 6.73
N LYS A 501 -22.00 6.22 7.17
CA LYS A 501 -22.11 5.01 6.34
C LYS A 501 -23.46 4.98 5.64
N LEU A 502 -23.44 4.84 4.31
CA LEU A 502 -24.62 4.71 3.47
C LEU A 502 -24.77 3.24 3.08
N GLU A 503 -25.77 2.59 3.66
CA GLU A 503 -26.04 1.17 3.45
C GLU A 503 -26.54 0.95 2.03
N THR A 504 -25.95 0.02 1.30
CA THR A 504 -26.42 -0.46 -0.01
C THR A 504 -27.33 -1.68 0.13
N GLY A 505 -27.30 -2.36 1.28
CA GLY A 505 -27.93 -3.66 1.47
C GLY A 505 -27.15 -4.82 0.84
N GLY A 506 -25.94 -4.55 0.33
CA GLY A 506 -24.92 -5.53 -0.03
C GLY A 506 -23.62 -5.22 0.73
N GLY A 507 -22.48 -5.74 0.27
CA GLY A 507 -21.18 -5.52 0.91
C GLY A 507 -20.42 -4.27 0.44
N SER A 508 -20.90 -3.58 -0.59
CA SER A 508 -20.15 -2.50 -1.29
C SER A 508 -20.67 -1.11 -0.89
N ASP A 509 -20.67 -0.85 0.41
CA ASP A 509 -21.24 0.36 1.00
C ASP A 509 -20.46 1.63 0.71
N TYR A 510 -21.13 2.77 0.90
CA TYR A 510 -20.53 4.09 0.72
C TYR A 510 -20.27 4.76 2.06
N PHE A 511 -19.22 5.57 2.11
CA PHE A 511 -18.77 6.24 3.33
C PHE A 511 -18.52 7.72 3.03
N VAL A 512 -19.14 8.58 3.82
CA VAL A 512 -19.03 10.03 3.70
C VAL A 512 -18.32 10.59 4.92
N SER A 513 -17.35 11.46 4.71
CA SER A 513 -16.61 12.14 5.79
C SER A 513 -16.09 13.50 5.33
N PHE A 514 -15.73 14.35 6.28
CA PHE A 514 -15.12 15.65 6.02
C PHE A 514 -13.60 15.52 6.14
N ASN A 515 -12.89 15.66 5.01
CA ASN A 515 -11.43 15.60 4.96
C ASN A 515 -10.84 16.94 5.42
N ARG A 516 -10.95 17.21 6.73
CA ARG A 516 -10.46 18.43 7.36
C ARG A 516 -8.93 18.49 7.26
N ASP A 517 -8.42 19.51 6.59
CA ASP A 517 -7.00 19.76 6.38
C ASP A 517 -6.44 20.61 7.53
N THR A 518 -6.20 19.97 8.68
CA THR A 518 -5.62 20.62 9.86
C THR A 518 -4.97 19.60 10.79
N GLY A 519 -4.06 20.05 11.66
CA GLY A 519 -3.45 19.24 12.71
C GLY A 519 -2.84 17.94 12.19
N ILE A 520 -3.41 16.81 12.62
CA ILE A 520 -2.95 15.44 12.29
C ILE A 520 -3.18 15.05 10.82
N ASN A 521 -3.91 15.88 10.08
CA ASN A 521 -4.28 15.65 8.68
C ASN A 521 -3.85 16.84 7.79
N ALA A 522 -2.89 17.65 8.25
CA ALA A 522 -2.47 18.90 7.61
C ALA A 522 -1.58 18.74 6.37
N ASP A 523 -1.16 17.51 6.07
CA ASP A 523 -0.27 17.21 4.93
C ASP A 523 -1.01 16.44 3.82
N VAL A 524 -2.34 16.32 3.88
CA VAL A 524 -3.12 15.75 2.77
C VAL A 524 -2.82 16.50 1.47
N GLN A 525 -2.87 15.82 0.32
CA GLN A 525 -2.52 16.43 -0.97
C GLN A 525 -3.72 16.48 -1.94
N GLN A 526 -4.90 16.07 -1.46
CA GLN A 526 -6.14 16.07 -2.22
C GLN A 526 -7.31 16.28 -1.26
N ALA A 527 -8.39 16.86 -1.79
CA ALA A 527 -9.64 17.07 -1.10
C ALA A 527 -9.52 17.86 0.23
N HIS A 528 -8.66 18.88 0.24
CA HIS A 528 -8.46 19.75 1.40
C HIS A 528 -9.76 20.44 1.80
N ASP A 529 -10.21 20.23 3.04
CA ASP A 529 -11.45 20.82 3.55
C ASP A 529 -12.67 20.57 2.65
N GLN A 530 -12.74 19.36 2.09
CA GLN A 530 -13.88 18.90 1.28
C GLN A 530 -14.55 17.68 1.92
N VAL A 531 -15.80 17.45 1.58
CA VAL A 531 -16.51 16.21 1.93
C VAL A 531 -16.14 15.14 0.90
N THR A 532 -15.54 14.04 1.37
CA THR A 532 -15.17 12.90 0.54
C THR A 532 -16.25 11.83 0.58
N VAL A 533 -16.52 11.19 -0.56
CA VAL A 533 -17.40 10.03 -0.69
C VAL A 533 -16.57 8.86 -1.18
N TYR A 534 -16.53 7.80 -0.39
CA TYR A 534 -15.86 6.54 -0.73
C TYR A 534 -16.86 5.44 -1.00
N GLN A 535 -16.48 4.46 -1.82
CA GLN A 535 -17.13 3.16 -1.89
C GLN A 535 -16.12 2.08 -1.49
N VAL A 536 -16.52 1.14 -0.64
CA VAL A 536 -15.73 -0.07 -0.36
C VAL A 536 -16.02 -1.14 -1.42
N SER A 537 -15.00 -1.92 -1.79
CA SER A 537 -15.14 -2.92 -2.85
C SER A 537 -16.08 -4.07 -2.46
N ASN A 538 -16.03 -4.50 -1.19
CA ASN A 538 -16.94 -5.48 -0.60
C ASN A 538 -16.80 -5.49 0.94
N GLY A 539 -17.50 -6.42 1.59
CA GLY A 539 -17.24 -6.74 3.00
C GLY A 539 -17.70 -5.67 3.99
N ASP A 540 -18.61 -4.77 3.59
CA ASP A 540 -19.31 -3.80 4.46
C ASP A 540 -18.31 -2.80 5.12
N GLY A 541 -17.06 -2.74 4.66
CA GLY A 541 -16.00 -1.96 5.30
C GLY A 541 -15.47 -2.57 6.60
N VAL A 542 -15.74 -3.84 6.90
CA VAL A 542 -15.22 -4.54 8.10
C VAL A 542 -14.08 -5.52 7.80
N SER A 543 -14.06 -6.13 6.61
CA SER A 543 -12.99 -7.03 6.18
C SER A 543 -11.83 -6.27 5.52
N TYR A 544 -10.77 -6.98 5.15
CA TYR A 544 -9.81 -6.42 4.21
C TYR A 544 -10.57 -6.07 2.93
N SER A 545 -10.55 -4.79 2.54
CA SER A 545 -11.11 -4.36 1.27
C SER A 545 -10.50 -3.04 0.81
N LYS A 546 -10.37 -2.90 -0.51
CA LYS A 546 -10.02 -1.63 -1.13
C LYS A 546 -11.16 -0.62 -0.96
N SER A 547 -10.81 0.66 -1.01
CA SER A 547 -11.77 1.76 -0.94
C SER A 547 -11.49 2.77 -2.04
N MET A 548 -12.50 3.10 -2.84
CA MET A 548 -12.36 3.99 -3.98
C MET A 548 -12.99 5.34 -3.68
N LEU A 549 -12.23 6.43 -3.83
CA LEU A 549 -12.76 7.78 -3.78
C LEU A 549 -13.68 7.98 -4.99
N LYS A 550 -14.95 8.30 -4.73
CA LYS A 550 -15.99 8.51 -5.76
C LYS A 550 -16.36 9.98 -5.93
N ALA A 551 -16.16 10.81 -4.91
CA ALA A 551 -16.31 12.27 -5.02
C ALA A 551 -15.53 13.03 -3.93
N ALA A 552 -15.14 14.26 -4.24
CA ALA A 552 -14.69 15.26 -3.27
C ALA A 552 -15.50 16.55 -3.49
N LEU A 553 -16.22 17.01 -2.48
CA LEU A 553 -17.29 17.99 -2.60
C LEU A 553 -17.02 19.23 -1.72
N SER A 554 -16.89 20.40 -2.34
CA SER A 554 -16.92 21.67 -1.62
C SER A 554 -18.35 22.09 -1.22
N SER A 555 -18.45 23.15 -0.43
CA SER A 555 -19.71 23.82 -0.12
C SER A 555 -20.52 24.15 -1.37
N GLY A 556 -21.78 23.74 -1.39
CA GLY A 556 -22.71 23.95 -2.50
C GLY A 556 -22.72 22.84 -3.57
N ARG A 557 -21.76 21.90 -3.53
CA ARG A 557 -21.68 20.77 -4.46
C ARG A 557 -22.44 19.55 -3.98
N SER A 558 -22.68 18.64 -4.93
CA SER A 558 -23.36 17.39 -4.70
C SER A 558 -22.75 16.22 -5.47
N ALA A 559 -22.93 15.01 -4.94
CA ALA A 559 -22.72 13.77 -5.68
C ALA A 559 -24.06 13.04 -5.81
N THR A 560 -24.39 12.61 -7.03
CA THR A 560 -25.57 11.80 -7.33
C THR A 560 -25.11 10.38 -7.67
N ILE A 561 -25.49 9.42 -6.83
CA ILE A 561 -25.31 8.00 -7.11
C ILE A 561 -26.55 7.50 -7.84
N GLU A 562 -26.41 7.26 -9.13
CA GLU A 562 -27.52 6.94 -10.03
C GLU A 562 -28.07 5.54 -9.77
N ASN A 563 -29.39 5.37 -9.86
CA ASN A 563 -30.05 4.08 -9.74
C ASN A 563 -29.64 3.32 -8.45
N TRP A 564 -29.60 4.05 -7.33
CA TRP A 564 -29.24 3.56 -6.01
C TRP A 564 -29.99 2.26 -5.69
N ARG A 565 -29.23 1.22 -5.34
CA ARG A 565 -29.75 -0.13 -5.06
C ARG A 565 -30.61 -0.73 -6.18
N ARG A 566 -30.35 -0.32 -7.43
CA ARG A 566 -31.13 -0.69 -8.63
C ARG A 566 -32.63 -0.40 -8.50
N SER A 567 -32.99 0.63 -7.73
CA SER A 567 -34.38 0.98 -7.44
C SER A 567 -35.06 1.80 -8.54
N GLY A 568 -34.30 2.25 -9.55
CA GLY A 568 -34.73 3.25 -10.53
C GLY A 568 -34.77 4.68 -9.97
N LYS A 569 -34.19 4.90 -8.78
CA LYS A 569 -34.13 6.19 -8.10
C LYS A 569 -32.70 6.49 -7.67
N ASP A 570 -32.36 7.77 -7.59
CA ASP A 570 -31.00 8.20 -7.26
C ASP A 570 -30.84 8.51 -5.78
N LEU A 571 -29.60 8.42 -5.30
CA LEU A 571 -29.21 8.94 -4.00
C LEU A 571 -28.37 10.21 -4.20
N THR A 572 -28.77 11.32 -3.58
CA THR A 572 -28.01 12.58 -3.65
C THR A 572 -27.35 12.88 -2.31
N ILE A 573 -26.06 13.17 -2.35
CA ILE A 573 -25.23 13.66 -1.25
C ILE A 573 -24.95 15.12 -1.54
N LYS A 574 -25.47 16.05 -0.74
CA LYS A 574 -25.30 17.50 -0.93
C LYS A 574 -24.57 18.13 0.25
N VAL A 575 -23.54 18.91 -0.04
CA VAL A 575 -22.86 19.74 0.95
C VAL A 575 -23.48 21.13 0.93
N HIS A 576 -24.18 21.52 1.99
CA HIS A 576 -24.80 22.85 2.06
C HIS A 576 -23.80 23.93 2.44
N SER A 577 -22.95 23.63 3.41
CA SER A 577 -21.92 24.56 3.90
C SER A 577 -20.73 23.82 4.51
N ILE A 578 -19.58 24.46 4.48
CA ILE A 578 -18.37 24.05 5.20
C ILE A 578 -17.92 25.24 6.04
N ASN A 579 -17.63 25.03 7.32
CA ASN A 579 -17.10 26.04 8.22
C ASN A 579 -15.80 25.55 8.85
N THR A 580 -14.67 26.00 8.30
CA THR A 580 -13.32 25.72 8.83
C THR A 580 -12.85 26.76 9.85
N SER A 581 -13.61 27.85 10.01
CA SER A 581 -13.33 28.92 10.98
C SER A 581 -13.88 28.62 12.38
N SER A 582 -14.79 27.65 12.51
CA SER A 582 -15.24 27.13 13.80
C SER A 582 -14.25 26.12 14.37
N SER A 583 -14.38 25.83 15.67
CA SER A 583 -13.62 24.81 16.37
C SER A 583 -14.60 23.95 17.17
N PRO A 584 -14.89 22.72 16.75
CA PRO A 584 -14.34 22.03 15.56
C PRO A 584 -14.80 22.66 14.23
N GLY A 585 -14.03 22.42 13.17
CA GLY A 585 -14.50 22.68 11.81
C GLY A 585 -15.53 21.62 11.40
N TYR A 586 -16.56 21.99 10.64
CA TYR A 586 -17.61 21.04 10.24
C TYR A 586 -18.12 21.27 8.82
N ALA A 587 -18.73 20.25 8.24
CA ALA A 587 -19.51 20.32 7.01
C ALA A 587 -20.98 19.97 7.29
N ASN A 588 -21.92 20.76 6.77
CA ASN A 588 -23.35 20.45 6.81
C ASN A 588 -23.74 19.67 5.55
N VAL A 589 -24.18 18.43 5.73
CA VAL A 589 -24.42 17.48 4.65
C VAL A 589 -25.87 16.99 4.69
N GLN A 590 -26.48 16.86 3.51
CA GLN A 590 -27.78 16.24 3.32
C GLN A 590 -27.64 15.01 2.42
N ILE A 591 -28.22 13.90 2.85
CA ILE A 591 -28.43 12.70 2.04
C ILE A 591 -29.92 12.62 1.72
N SER A 592 -30.29 12.45 0.45
CA SER A 592 -31.68 12.34 0.00
C SER A 592 -31.82 11.17 -0.98
N PHE A 593 -32.74 10.26 -0.70
CA PHE A 593 -33.05 9.13 -1.59
C PHE A 593 -34.37 9.33 -2.33
N GLY A 594 -34.27 9.41 -3.66
CA GLY A 594 -35.36 9.27 -4.62
C GLY A 594 -36.37 10.39 -4.76
#